data_AF-A0A1M4V8V3-F1
#
_entry.id   AF-A0A1M4V8V3-F1
#
_cell.length_a   1.000
_cell.length_b   1.000
_cell.length_c   1.000
_cell.angle_alpha   90.00
_cell.angle_beta   90.00
_cell.angle_gamma   90.00
#
_symmetry.space_group_name_H-M   'P 1'
#
loop_
_entity.id
_entity.type
_entity.pdbx_description
1 polymer ?
#
loop_
_entity_poly.entity_id
_entity_poly.type
_entity_poly.pdbx_seq_one_letter_code
_entity_poly.pdbx_strand_id
1 'polypeptide(L)'
;MRILIKLYLSDLHIGNGNKKDDFKYDKELIKILEDLNEESKNELYIVGDGFEILQSYENPQKNNDIYEIIKNFDFDSILKKIKESHNDLIMAFRNYSKKNKIHYIVGNHDYYLLFDEKIKNKFKNFLGENVEIHPYYYDEKWEIFIIHGNQFDTLNRLTVTKTGKILPPYGELMEKFISKYFDNEVLNVLPDEILMDYDNIEPKMDIFLWLEEIRNKYSIGLDLEYKWIDMFVNFVRSKESKEWLKENYPFIHILSYLFINKIGGIKFGEILVRTISSLRGAKKTNYLMENVKKILYKNRVIPKKYCIGYSNEDILIPSKLQGIIMGHIHVPTYEIFPNNNGEIFYCNLGSWKHTVKKTSVKNKTKFLRRTQISYFIVKESNKSLNTQFVIKDMI
;
A
#
# COMPACT_ATOMS: atom_id res chain seq x y z
N MET A 1 33.88 12.63 -13.49
CA MET A 1 33.46 11.38 -12.81
C MET A 1 31.96 11.29 -12.99
N ARG A 2 31.42 10.19 -13.55
CA ARG A 2 29.95 10.06 -13.73
C ARG A 2 29.31 9.78 -12.37
N ILE A 3 28.25 10.50 -12.02
CA ILE A 3 27.54 10.37 -10.75
C ILE A 3 26.46 9.33 -10.96
N LEU A 4 26.60 8.16 -10.34
CA LEU A 4 25.53 7.17 -10.33
C LEU A 4 24.40 7.67 -9.44
N ILE A 5 23.17 7.66 -9.97
CA ILE A 5 21.97 8.04 -9.24
C ILE A 5 21.09 6.80 -9.02
N LYS A 6 20.69 6.59 -7.76
CA LYS A 6 19.64 5.64 -7.38
C LYS A 6 18.42 6.42 -6.89
N LEU A 7 17.29 6.23 -7.56
CA LEU A 7 16.01 6.83 -7.19
C LEU A 7 15.13 5.76 -6.53
N TYR A 8 14.49 6.11 -5.43
CA TYR A 8 13.56 5.25 -4.71
C TYR A 8 12.21 5.95 -4.60
N LEU A 9 11.13 5.24 -4.93
CA LEU A 9 9.75 5.68 -4.80
C LEU A 9 8.86 4.48 -4.49
N SER A 10 7.64 4.69 -3.99
CA SER A 10 6.75 3.62 -3.53
C SER A 10 5.30 4.04 -3.64
N ASP A 11 4.39 3.06 -3.54
CA ASP A 11 2.95 3.27 -3.37
C ASP A 11 2.42 4.26 -4.43
N LEU A 12 2.78 3.99 -5.70
CA LEU A 12 2.31 4.77 -6.84
C LEU A 12 0.86 4.44 -7.15
N HIS A 13 0.43 3.20 -6.93
CA HIS A 13 -0.93 2.73 -7.19
C HIS A 13 -1.41 3.05 -8.62
N ILE A 14 -0.56 2.90 -9.64
CA ILE A 14 -0.92 3.17 -11.05
C ILE A 14 -2.01 2.18 -11.48
N GLY A 15 -3.23 2.68 -11.69
CA GLY A 15 -4.41 1.87 -11.99
C GLY A 15 -4.78 1.84 -13.46
N ASN A 16 -6.05 1.48 -13.70
CA ASN A 16 -6.62 1.29 -15.03
C ASN A 16 -7.30 2.55 -15.60
N GLY A 17 -7.15 3.70 -14.97
CA GLY A 17 -7.76 4.97 -15.35
C GLY A 17 -9.25 5.10 -15.06
N ASN A 18 -9.87 4.16 -14.33
CA ASN A 18 -11.27 4.30 -13.93
C ASN A 18 -11.48 5.45 -12.93
N LYS A 19 -12.73 5.72 -12.55
CA LYS A 19 -13.08 6.81 -11.61
C LYS A 19 -12.45 6.67 -10.21
N LYS A 20 -11.95 5.48 -9.87
CA LYS A 20 -11.30 5.16 -8.59
C LYS A 20 -9.77 5.07 -8.68
N ASP A 21 -9.20 5.27 -9.87
CA ASP A 21 -7.75 5.30 -10.04
C ASP A 21 -7.18 6.57 -9.41
N ASP A 22 -6.42 6.41 -8.33
CA ASP A 22 -5.83 7.48 -7.55
C ASP A 22 -4.59 8.11 -8.17
N PHE A 23 -3.95 7.42 -9.12
CA PHE A 23 -2.75 7.94 -9.75
C PHE A 23 -3.11 8.95 -10.84
N LYS A 24 -2.56 10.17 -10.71
CA LYS A 24 -2.76 11.30 -11.63
C LYS A 24 -1.46 12.02 -11.99
N TYR A 25 -0.31 11.41 -11.70
CA TYR A 25 1.01 12.06 -11.74
C TYR A 25 1.90 11.54 -12.87
N ASP A 26 1.29 11.12 -13.99
CA ASP A 26 2.00 10.66 -15.18
C ASP A 26 3.09 11.65 -15.59
N LYS A 27 2.75 12.94 -15.70
CA LYS A 27 3.68 13.99 -16.15
C LYS A 27 4.87 14.14 -15.22
N GLU A 28 4.63 14.17 -13.91
CA GLU A 28 5.67 14.30 -12.90
C GLU A 28 6.60 13.09 -12.91
N LEU A 29 6.06 11.88 -13.00
CA LEU A 29 6.87 10.67 -13.00
C LEU A 29 7.64 10.50 -14.32
N ILE A 30 7.00 10.76 -15.46
CA ILE A 30 7.67 10.79 -16.77
C ILE A 30 8.86 11.75 -16.73
N LYS A 31 8.66 12.99 -16.26
CA LYS A 31 9.73 13.97 -16.16
C LYS A 31 10.90 13.47 -15.30
N ILE A 32 10.61 12.89 -14.14
CA ILE A 32 11.67 12.32 -13.28
C ILE A 32 12.44 11.20 -13.99
N LEU A 33 11.75 10.31 -14.71
CA LEU A 33 12.37 9.23 -15.46
C LEU A 33 13.22 9.77 -16.62
N GLU A 34 12.75 10.79 -17.32
CA GLU A 34 13.47 11.45 -18.42
C GLU A 34 14.73 12.16 -17.92
N ASP A 35 14.61 12.95 -16.85
CA ASP A 35 15.74 13.64 -16.20
C ASP A 35 16.83 12.63 -15.77
N LEU A 36 16.44 11.45 -15.27
CA LEU A 36 17.37 10.38 -14.90
C LEU A 36 17.91 9.59 -16.08
N ASN A 37 17.28 9.66 -17.26
CA ASN A 37 17.70 8.92 -18.45
C ASN A 37 18.74 9.66 -19.31
N GLU A 38 19.03 10.93 -18.99
CA GLU A 38 20.12 11.70 -19.60
C GLU A 38 21.48 11.01 -19.38
N GLU A 39 21.67 10.40 -18.21
CA GLU A 39 22.83 9.59 -17.87
C GLU A 39 22.54 8.08 -17.98
N SER A 40 23.59 7.29 -18.24
CA SER A 40 23.50 5.83 -18.34
C SER A 40 23.90 5.15 -17.02
N LYS A 41 23.27 4.01 -16.72
CA LYS A 41 23.50 3.13 -15.57
C LYS A 41 22.84 3.56 -14.27
N ASN A 42 21.92 4.52 -14.28
CA ASN A 42 21.11 4.86 -13.10
C ASN A 42 20.19 3.69 -12.71
N GLU A 43 19.72 3.71 -11.47
CA GLU A 43 18.86 2.67 -10.93
C GLU A 43 17.57 3.29 -10.36
N LEU A 44 16.43 2.71 -10.72
CA LEU A 44 15.13 3.03 -10.16
C LEU A 44 14.70 1.89 -9.25
N TYR A 45 14.27 2.21 -8.05
CA TYR A 45 13.70 1.30 -7.07
C TYR A 45 12.23 1.67 -6.86
N ILE A 46 11.32 0.78 -7.26
CA ILE A 46 9.90 0.87 -6.94
C ILE A 46 9.67 -0.03 -5.72
N VAL A 47 9.42 0.56 -4.55
CA VAL A 47 9.48 -0.13 -3.26
C VAL A 47 8.12 -0.69 -2.83
N GLY A 48 7.38 -1.31 -3.74
CA GLY A 48 6.06 -1.90 -3.50
C GLY A 48 4.92 -1.01 -3.99
N ASP A 49 3.77 -1.65 -4.17
CA ASP A 49 2.48 -1.05 -4.53
C ASP A 49 2.59 -0.05 -5.70
N GLY A 50 3.37 -0.42 -6.72
CA GLY A 50 3.60 0.40 -7.90
C GLY A 50 2.39 0.45 -8.84
N PHE A 51 1.64 -0.65 -8.94
CA PHE A 51 0.50 -0.79 -9.86
C PHE A 51 -0.71 -1.43 -9.16
N GLU A 52 -1.91 -0.89 -9.42
CA GLU A 52 -3.19 -1.39 -8.90
C GLU A 52 -3.76 -2.52 -9.75
N ILE A 53 -3.04 -3.64 -9.74
CA ILE A 53 -3.43 -4.82 -10.51
C ILE A 53 -4.64 -5.51 -9.86
N LEU A 54 -4.64 -5.68 -8.54
CA LEU A 54 -5.73 -6.38 -7.81
C LEU A 54 -7.05 -5.61 -7.80
N GLN A 55 -7.02 -4.28 -7.63
CA GLN A 55 -8.25 -3.46 -7.67
C GLN A 55 -8.86 -3.42 -9.08
N SER A 56 -8.07 -3.65 -10.13
CA SER A 56 -8.55 -3.75 -11.50
C SER A 56 -9.27 -5.07 -11.82
N TYR A 57 -9.35 -6.00 -10.87
CA TYR A 57 -9.99 -7.31 -11.01
C TYR A 57 -11.37 -7.35 -10.34
N GLU A 58 -12.44 -7.27 -11.15
CA GLU A 58 -13.83 -7.14 -10.69
C GLU A 58 -14.57 -8.47 -10.41
N ASN A 59 -13.87 -9.61 -10.38
CA ASN A 59 -14.58 -10.89 -10.27
C ASN A 59 -15.02 -11.18 -8.83
N PRO A 60 -16.30 -11.44 -8.53
CA PRO A 60 -16.77 -11.83 -7.21
C PRO A 60 -16.07 -13.12 -6.77
N GLN A 61 -15.09 -13.00 -5.88
CA GLN A 61 -14.33 -14.14 -5.38
C GLN A 61 -15.27 -15.13 -4.70
N LYS A 62 -15.31 -16.36 -5.22
CA LYS A 62 -15.93 -17.52 -4.53
C LYS A 62 -14.98 -18.16 -3.52
N ASN A 63 -13.69 -17.82 -3.56
CA ASN A 63 -12.64 -18.41 -2.73
C ASN A 63 -11.61 -17.35 -2.30
N ASN A 64 -11.10 -17.49 -1.07
CA ASN A 64 -10.06 -16.64 -0.46
C ASN A 64 -8.67 -17.26 -0.51
N ASP A 65 -8.49 -18.34 -1.27
CA ASP A 65 -7.16 -18.90 -1.48
C ASP A 65 -6.45 -18.10 -2.57
N ILE A 66 -5.29 -17.55 -2.26
CA ILE A 66 -4.49 -16.77 -3.21
C ILE A 66 -4.19 -17.55 -4.48
N TYR A 67 -3.90 -18.85 -4.40
CA TYR A 67 -3.61 -19.65 -5.59
C TYR A 67 -4.80 -19.72 -6.55
N GLU A 68 -6.02 -19.85 -6.02
CA GLU A 68 -7.24 -19.85 -6.82
C GLU A 68 -7.57 -18.47 -7.37
N ILE A 69 -7.26 -17.40 -6.62
CA ILE A 69 -7.41 -16.02 -7.08
C ILE A 69 -6.49 -15.77 -8.29
N ILE A 70 -5.21 -16.12 -8.16
CA ILE A 70 -4.19 -15.92 -9.21
C ILE A 70 -4.52 -16.73 -10.46
N LYS A 71 -5.01 -17.96 -10.30
CA LYS A 71 -5.40 -18.83 -11.43
C LYS A 71 -6.50 -18.23 -12.31
N ASN A 72 -7.39 -17.43 -11.72
CA ASN A 72 -8.51 -16.82 -12.41
C ASN A 72 -8.21 -15.38 -12.89
N PHE A 73 -6.97 -14.92 -12.71
CA PHE A 73 -6.56 -13.55 -12.98
C PHE A 73 -6.34 -13.30 -14.47
N ASP A 74 -7.15 -12.43 -15.08
CA ASP A 74 -6.91 -11.97 -16.46
C ASP A 74 -5.85 -10.86 -16.48
N PHE A 75 -4.61 -11.27 -16.25
CA PHE A 75 -3.47 -10.37 -16.12
C PHE A 75 -3.22 -9.56 -17.40
N ASP A 76 -3.45 -10.14 -18.58
CA ASP A 76 -3.22 -9.46 -19.85
C ASP A 76 -4.21 -8.32 -20.09
N SER A 77 -5.49 -8.55 -19.79
CA SER A 77 -6.52 -7.52 -19.88
C SER A 77 -6.25 -6.36 -18.93
N ILE A 78 -5.81 -6.65 -17.69
CA ILE A 78 -5.48 -5.62 -16.70
C ILE A 78 -4.30 -4.77 -17.17
N LEU A 79 -3.18 -5.40 -17.57
CA LEU A 79 -2.03 -4.66 -18.08
C LEU A 79 -2.37 -3.84 -19.33
N LYS A 80 -3.24 -4.36 -20.19
CA LYS A 80 -3.72 -3.63 -21.37
C LYS A 80 -4.47 -2.35 -20.96
N LYS A 81 -5.41 -2.44 -20.02
CA LYS A 81 -6.15 -1.25 -19.54
C LYS A 81 -5.24 -0.23 -18.87
N ILE A 82 -4.31 -0.67 -18.02
CA ILE A 82 -3.31 0.22 -17.39
C ILE A 82 -2.50 0.93 -18.48
N LYS A 83 -2.04 0.18 -19.51
CA LYS A 83 -1.30 0.77 -20.62
C LYS A 83 -2.13 1.76 -21.42
N GLU A 84 -3.40 1.47 -21.69
CA GLU A 84 -4.28 2.36 -22.43
C GLU A 84 -4.48 3.69 -21.69
N SER A 85 -4.58 3.64 -20.37
CA SER A 85 -4.75 4.83 -19.52
C SER A 85 -3.44 5.60 -19.25
N HIS A 86 -2.30 4.91 -19.21
CA HIS A 86 -0.98 5.47 -18.86
C HIS A 86 0.08 5.24 -19.93
N ASN A 87 -0.30 5.29 -21.22
CA ASN A 87 0.57 4.84 -22.32
C ASN A 87 1.95 5.52 -22.33
N ASP A 88 1.98 6.85 -22.15
CA ASP A 88 3.21 7.64 -22.17
C ASP A 88 4.12 7.30 -20.99
N LEU A 89 3.54 7.05 -19.82
CA LEU A 89 4.27 6.62 -18.63
C LEU A 89 4.87 5.22 -18.82
N ILE A 90 4.12 4.28 -19.39
CA ILE A 90 4.64 2.94 -19.70
C ILE A 90 5.76 3.01 -20.74
N MET A 91 5.65 3.90 -21.74
CA MET A 91 6.73 4.14 -22.69
C MET A 91 7.97 4.75 -22.01
N ALA A 92 7.80 5.65 -21.03
CA ALA A 92 8.89 6.23 -20.26
C ALA A 92 9.64 5.16 -19.44
N PHE A 93 8.93 4.26 -18.75
CA PHE A 93 9.55 3.11 -18.07
C PHE A 93 10.36 2.23 -19.03
N ARG A 94 9.79 1.89 -20.18
CA ARG A 94 10.48 1.08 -21.20
C ARG A 94 11.74 1.77 -21.71
N ASN A 95 11.65 3.06 -22.01
CA ASN A 95 12.79 3.84 -22.50
C ASN A 95 13.89 3.98 -21.43
N TYR A 96 13.52 4.17 -20.17
CA TYR A 96 14.45 4.18 -19.04
C TYR A 96 15.18 2.84 -18.93
N SER A 97 14.45 1.72 -18.98
CA SER A 97 15.01 0.37 -18.84
C SER A 97 16.03 -0.05 -19.91
N LYS A 98 16.12 0.66 -21.05
CA LYS A 98 17.10 0.36 -22.12
C LYS A 98 18.54 0.70 -21.70
N LYS A 99 18.71 1.71 -20.84
CA LYS A 99 20.02 2.21 -20.40
C LYS A 99 20.26 2.07 -18.90
N ASN A 100 19.18 1.93 -18.15
CA ASN A 100 19.14 1.98 -16.70
C ASN A 100 18.44 0.72 -16.16
N LYS A 101 18.51 0.50 -14.85
CA LYS A 101 17.94 -0.70 -14.21
C LYS A 101 16.73 -0.34 -13.38
N ILE A 102 15.69 -1.17 -13.44
CA ILE A 102 14.52 -1.07 -12.57
C ILE A 102 14.52 -2.25 -11.60
N HIS A 103 14.60 -1.96 -10.32
CA HIS A 103 14.37 -2.89 -9.22
C HIS A 103 12.94 -2.68 -8.71
N TYR A 104 12.10 -3.69 -8.87
CA TYR A 104 10.73 -3.68 -8.38
C TYR A 104 10.66 -4.55 -7.13
N ILE A 105 10.52 -3.93 -5.96
CA ILE A 105 10.29 -4.64 -4.70
C ILE A 105 8.78 -4.79 -4.55
N VAL A 106 8.34 -5.98 -4.19
CA VAL A 106 6.92 -6.33 -4.14
C VAL A 106 6.31 -5.95 -2.78
N GLY A 107 5.14 -5.30 -2.82
CA GLY A 107 4.25 -4.98 -1.72
C GLY A 107 2.97 -5.83 -1.70
N ASN A 108 1.95 -5.37 -0.96
CA ASN A 108 0.70 -6.13 -0.78
C ASN A 108 -0.34 -5.93 -1.88
N HIS A 109 -0.19 -4.94 -2.76
CA HIS A 109 -1.05 -4.79 -3.94
C HIS A 109 -0.49 -5.52 -5.16
N ASP A 110 0.74 -6.04 -5.07
CA ASP A 110 1.44 -6.70 -6.17
C ASP A 110 2.11 -8.05 -5.84
N TYR A 111 1.76 -8.66 -4.70
CA TYR A 111 2.34 -9.92 -4.23
C TYR A 111 2.26 -11.08 -5.23
N TYR A 112 1.27 -11.12 -6.12
CA TYR A 112 1.11 -12.19 -7.11
C TYR A 112 2.31 -12.31 -8.06
N LEU A 113 3.10 -11.24 -8.22
CA LEU A 113 4.36 -11.24 -8.99
C LEU A 113 5.38 -12.26 -8.42
N LEU A 114 5.20 -12.70 -7.17
CA LEU A 114 6.05 -13.70 -6.52
C LEU A 114 5.46 -15.11 -6.51
N PHE A 115 4.18 -15.27 -6.86
CA PHE A 115 3.48 -16.55 -6.83
C PHE A 115 3.46 -17.27 -8.18
N ASP A 116 3.55 -16.54 -9.29
CA ASP A 116 3.49 -17.10 -10.64
C ASP A 116 4.56 -16.48 -11.55
N GLU A 117 5.48 -17.31 -12.04
CA GLU A 117 6.59 -16.89 -12.90
C GLU A 117 6.11 -16.40 -14.29
N LYS A 118 4.98 -16.88 -14.81
CA LYS A 118 4.42 -16.35 -16.08
C LYS A 118 3.92 -14.93 -15.88
N ILE A 119 3.20 -14.67 -14.79
CA ILE A 119 2.73 -13.33 -14.43
C ILE A 119 3.91 -12.38 -14.22
N LYS A 120 4.91 -12.81 -13.45
CA LYS A 120 6.15 -12.07 -13.22
C LYS A 120 6.85 -11.68 -14.52
N ASN A 121 7.02 -12.62 -15.45
CA ASN A 121 7.68 -12.37 -16.72
C ASN A 121 6.85 -11.45 -17.64
N LYS A 122 5.52 -11.60 -17.66
CA LYS A 122 4.63 -10.66 -18.35
C LYS A 122 4.78 -9.24 -17.81
N PHE A 123 4.84 -9.08 -16.49
CA PHE A 123 5.03 -7.77 -15.85
C PHE A 123 6.41 -7.16 -16.14
N LYS A 124 7.48 -7.96 -16.13
CA LYS A 124 8.81 -7.49 -16.56
C LYS A 124 8.77 -6.94 -17.98
N ASN A 125 8.23 -7.71 -18.92
CA ASN A 125 8.09 -7.30 -20.33
C ASN A 125 7.17 -6.07 -20.50
N PHE A 126 6.20 -5.90 -19.61
CA PHE A 126 5.34 -4.73 -19.58
C PHE A 126 6.15 -3.45 -19.29
N LEU A 127 7.03 -3.50 -18.28
CA LEU A 127 7.87 -2.38 -17.85
C LEU A 127 9.12 -2.15 -18.73
N GLY A 128 9.75 -3.21 -19.25
CA GLY A 128 10.91 -3.08 -20.14
C GLY A 128 11.93 -4.21 -20.07
N GLU A 129 13.13 -3.96 -20.60
CA GLU A 129 14.15 -5.00 -20.83
C GLU A 129 15.02 -5.29 -19.60
N ASN A 130 15.35 -4.27 -18.80
CA ASN A 130 16.24 -4.38 -17.63
C ASN A 130 15.48 -4.21 -16.32
N VAL A 131 14.62 -5.18 -16.02
CA VAL A 131 13.72 -5.18 -14.85
C VAL A 131 13.94 -6.41 -13.98
N GLU A 132 14.22 -6.18 -12.71
CA GLU A 132 14.30 -7.21 -11.68
C GLU A 132 13.15 -7.06 -10.69
N ILE A 133 12.58 -8.18 -10.24
CA ILE A 133 11.46 -8.22 -9.29
C ILE A 133 11.91 -8.99 -8.07
N HIS A 134 11.76 -8.40 -6.89
CA HIS A 134 12.29 -8.90 -5.64
C HIS A 134 11.23 -8.86 -4.52
N PRO A 135 11.24 -9.82 -3.58
CA PRO A 135 10.45 -9.70 -2.35
C PRO A 135 11.01 -8.63 -1.40
N TYR A 136 12.32 -8.44 -1.43
CA TYR A 136 13.10 -7.42 -0.73
C TYR A 136 14.47 -7.34 -1.42
N TYR A 137 15.23 -6.29 -1.18
CA TYR A 137 16.56 -6.11 -1.78
C TYR A 137 17.56 -5.59 -0.75
N TYR A 138 18.79 -6.10 -0.80
CA TYR A 138 19.90 -5.55 -0.03
C TYR A 138 20.99 -5.10 -0.99
N ASP A 139 21.28 -3.80 -0.96
CA ASP A 139 22.39 -3.22 -1.70
C ASP A 139 23.67 -3.39 -0.88
N GLU A 140 24.52 -4.35 -1.25
CA GLU A 140 25.76 -4.62 -0.51
C GLU A 140 26.77 -3.46 -0.59
N LYS A 141 26.76 -2.70 -1.69
CA LYS A 141 27.69 -1.59 -1.92
C LYS A 141 27.41 -0.44 -0.97
N TRP A 142 26.13 -0.12 -0.79
CA TRP A 142 25.68 1.00 0.04
C TRP A 142 25.13 0.59 1.39
N GLU A 143 25.01 -0.72 1.60
CA GLU A 143 24.49 -1.31 2.83
C GLU A 143 23.07 -0.80 3.13
N ILE A 144 22.23 -0.76 2.10
CA ILE A 144 20.84 -0.30 2.20
C ILE A 144 19.93 -1.51 2.08
N PHE A 145 19.08 -1.71 3.08
CA PHE A 145 18.05 -2.74 3.05
C PHE A 145 16.70 -2.14 2.61
N ILE A 146 16.03 -2.80 1.67
CA ILE A 146 14.84 -2.31 0.99
C ILE A 146 13.75 -3.36 1.09
N ILE A 147 12.59 -2.97 1.64
CA ILE A 147 11.41 -3.83 1.79
C ILE A 147 10.17 -2.96 1.80
N HIS A 148 9.03 -3.40 1.25
CA HIS A 148 7.81 -2.59 1.24
C HIS A 148 7.34 -2.24 2.66
N GLY A 149 7.25 -3.21 3.56
CA GLY A 149 6.94 -2.98 4.97
C GLY A 149 5.58 -3.47 5.44
N ASN A 150 4.70 -3.87 4.51
CA ASN A 150 3.44 -4.54 4.81
C ASN A 150 3.63 -5.82 5.63
N GLN A 151 4.81 -6.45 5.59
CA GLN A 151 5.17 -7.62 6.43
C GLN A 151 4.99 -7.33 7.94
N PHE A 152 5.16 -6.08 8.36
CA PHE A 152 5.01 -5.65 9.75
C PHE A 152 3.59 -5.23 10.12
N ASP A 153 2.68 -5.22 9.16
CA ASP A 153 1.28 -4.85 9.33
C ASP A 153 0.41 -6.10 9.22
N THR A 154 -0.16 -6.54 10.34
CA THR A 154 -0.99 -7.75 10.37
C THR A 154 -2.17 -7.65 9.40
N LEU A 155 -2.77 -6.48 9.20
CA LEU A 155 -3.94 -6.32 8.32
C LEU A 155 -3.57 -6.35 6.83
N ASN A 156 -2.33 -5.98 6.51
CA ASN A 156 -1.85 -5.82 5.13
C ASN A 156 -0.84 -6.90 4.70
N ARG A 157 -0.57 -7.90 5.55
CA ARG A 157 0.21 -9.09 5.17
C ARG A 157 -0.66 -10.29 4.85
N LEU A 158 -0.10 -11.22 4.09
CA LEU A 158 -0.71 -12.53 3.82
C LEU A 158 -0.77 -13.37 5.11
N THR A 159 -1.79 -14.22 5.19
CA THR A 159 -1.99 -15.13 6.34
C THR A 159 -2.04 -16.57 5.87
N VAL A 160 -1.35 -17.47 6.56
CA VAL A 160 -1.50 -18.91 6.34
C VAL A 160 -2.45 -19.50 7.38
N THR A 161 -3.45 -20.24 6.93
CA THR A 161 -4.37 -20.96 7.83
C THR A 161 -3.70 -22.21 8.38
N LYS A 162 -4.30 -22.82 9.41
CA LYS A 162 -3.88 -24.14 9.91
C LYS A 162 -3.92 -25.24 8.86
N THR A 163 -4.70 -25.08 7.78
CA THR A 163 -4.79 -26.06 6.68
C THR A 163 -3.76 -25.79 5.58
N GLY A 164 -2.87 -24.80 5.74
CA GLY A 164 -1.88 -24.42 4.74
C GLY A 164 -2.41 -23.51 3.62
N LYS A 165 -3.69 -23.10 3.67
CA LYS A 165 -4.27 -22.15 2.72
C LYS A 165 -3.69 -20.76 2.96
N ILE A 166 -3.36 -20.03 1.90
CA ILE A 166 -2.87 -18.65 2.01
C ILE A 166 -4.01 -17.69 1.71
N LEU A 167 -4.35 -16.87 2.69
CA LEU A 167 -5.38 -15.84 2.62
C LEU A 167 -4.77 -14.49 2.20
N PRO A 168 -5.49 -13.70 1.39
CA PRO A 168 -5.11 -12.33 1.07
C PRO A 168 -5.09 -11.44 2.32
N PRO A 169 -4.50 -10.24 2.23
CA PRO A 169 -4.58 -9.25 3.30
C PRO A 169 -6.03 -8.92 3.67
N TYR A 170 -6.27 -8.62 4.94
CA TYR A 170 -7.61 -8.22 5.40
C TYR A 170 -8.05 -6.89 4.79
N GLY A 171 -7.09 -5.97 4.56
CA GLY A 171 -7.32 -4.71 3.84
C GLY A 171 -7.92 -4.96 2.46
N GLU A 172 -7.34 -5.87 1.69
CA GLU A 172 -7.83 -6.25 0.35
C GLU A 172 -9.23 -6.88 0.41
N LEU A 173 -9.48 -7.78 1.37
CA LEU A 173 -10.82 -8.37 1.57
C LEU A 173 -11.87 -7.29 1.85
N MET A 174 -11.51 -6.31 2.69
CA MET A 174 -12.37 -5.19 3.02
C MET A 174 -12.62 -4.29 1.81
N GLU A 175 -11.59 -3.92 1.06
CA GLU A 175 -11.71 -3.10 -0.16
C GLU A 175 -12.61 -3.75 -1.20
N LYS A 176 -12.44 -5.06 -1.45
CA LYS A 176 -13.32 -5.79 -2.38
C LYS A 176 -14.76 -5.86 -1.90
N PHE A 177 -14.97 -5.99 -0.58
CA PHE A 177 -16.31 -5.99 -0.01
C PHE A 177 -16.97 -4.62 -0.13
N ILE A 178 -16.24 -3.54 0.20
CA ILE A 178 -16.68 -2.16 -0.01
C ILE A 178 -17.04 -1.95 -1.48
N SER A 179 -16.17 -2.38 -2.40
CA SER A 179 -16.42 -2.18 -3.82
C SER A 179 -17.69 -2.86 -4.31
N LYS A 180 -17.94 -4.09 -3.83
CA LYS A 180 -19.13 -4.85 -4.21
C LYS A 180 -20.44 -4.29 -3.64
N TYR A 181 -20.42 -3.78 -2.41
CA TYR A 181 -21.65 -3.49 -1.65
C TYR A 181 -21.86 -2.02 -1.31
N PHE A 182 -20.89 -1.14 -1.54
CA PHE A 182 -20.95 0.27 -1.18
C PHE A 182 -20.59 1.23 -2.33
N ASP A 183 -19.64 0.88 -3.20
CA ASP A 183 -19.23 1.79 -4.30
C ASP A 183 -20.42 2.26 -5.14
N ASN A 184 -21.36 1.37 -5.49
CA ASN A 184 -22.53 1.74 -6.27
C ASN A 184 -23.44 2.76 -5.57
N GLU A 185 -23.55 2.71 -4.24
CA GLU A 185 -24.33 3.69 -3.48
C GLU A 185 -23.63 5.06 -3.51
N VAL A 186 -22.30 5.05 -3.39
CA VAL A 186 -21.45 6.25 -3.40
C VAL A 186 -21.37 6.90 -4.78
N LEU A 187 -21.11 6.11 -5.83
CA LEU A 187 -20.95 6.56 -7.22
C LEU A 187 -22.19 7.29 -7.77
N ASN A 188 -23.37 6.92 -7.27
CA ASN A 188 -24.64 7.52 -7.72
C ASN A 188 -24.99 8.81 -6.97
N VAL A 189 -24.31 9.11 -5.87
CA VAL A 189 -24.75 10.13 -4.91
C VAL A 189 -23.68 11.17 -4.63
N LEU A 190 -22.40 10.79 -4.64
CA LEU A 190 -21.30 11.72 -4.45
C LEU A 190 -20.90 12.38 -5.77
N PRO A 191 -20.62 13.69 -5.78
CA PRO A 191 -19.94 14.36 -6.89
C PRO A 191 -18.59 13.70 -7.21
N ASP A 192 -18.25 13.63 -8.49
CA ASP A 192 -16.98 13.04 -8.97
C ASP A 192 -15.75 13.66 -8.28
N GLU A 193 -15.81 14.96 -7.91
CA GLU A 193 -14.72 15.70 -7.25
C GLU A 193 -14.29 15.12 -5.89
N ILE A 194 -15.24 14.53 -5.15
CA ILE A 194 -15.04 13.99 -3.80
C ILE A 194 -15.23 12.47 -3.75
N LEU A 195 -15.44 11.85 -4.92
CA LEU A 195 -15.59 10.42 -5.02
C LEU A 195 -14.33 9.73 -4.50
N MET A 196 -13.16 10.17 -4.95
CA MET A 196 -11.88 9.57 -4.56
C MET A 196 -11.49 9.87 -3.10
N ASP A 197 -12.03 10.95 -2.52
CA ASP A 197 -11.77 11.32 -1.14
C ASP A 197 -12.24 10.21 -0.17
N TYR A 198 -13.35 9.52 -0.50
CA TYR A 198 -13.89 8.42 0.29
C TYR A 198 -12.86 7.27 0.44
N ASP A 199 -12.07 7.02 -0.61
CA ASP A 199 -11.09 5.95 -0.58
C ASP A 199 -9.84 6.28 0.22
N ASN A 200 -9.53 7.58 0.31
CA ASN A 200 -8.27 8.11 0.81
C ASN A 200 -8.36 8.70 2.22
N ILE A 201 -9.42 8.39 2.97
CA ILE A 201 -9.58 8.84 4.34
C ILE A 201 -8.55 8.17 5.24
N GLU A 202 -7.80 8.98 5.98
CA GLU A 202 -6.78 8.52 6.90
C GLU A 202 -7.01 9.06 8.34
N PRO A 203 -7.22 8.17 9.32
CA PRO A 203 -7.39 6.71 9.19
C PRO A 203 -8.69 6.34 8.46
N LYS A 204 -8.73 5.21 7.72
CA LYS A 204 -9.94 4.76 6.97
C LYS A 204 -11.21 4.71 7.84
N MET A 205 -11.04 4.49 9.14
CA MET A 205 -12.16 4.45 10.07
C MET A 205 -12.83 5.81 10.27
N ASP A 206 -12.18 6.95 10.00
CA ASP A 206 -12.82 8.27 10.08
C ASP A 206 -13.86 8.50 8.96
N ILE A 207 -14.02 7.53 8.06
CA ILE A 207 -15.02 7.57 6.97
C ILE A 207 -16.44 7.80 7.43
N PHE A 208 -16.87 7.29 8.59
CA PHE A 208 -18.23 7.54 9.08
C PHE A 208 -18.44 9.03 9.41
N LEU A 209 -17.44 9.67 10.04
CA LEU A 209 -17.46 11.10 10.33
C LEU A 209 -17.35 11.94 9.06
N TRP A 210 -16.56 11.46 8.09
CA TRP A 210 -16.50 12.09 6.79
C TRP A 210 -17.87 12.03 6.14
N LEU A 211 -18.46 10.85 5.92
CA LEU A 211 -19.79 10.66 5.31
C LEU A 211 -20.87 11.53 5.95
N GLU A 212 -20.86 11.69 7.29
CA GLU A 212 -21.72 12.62 8.01
C GLU A 212 -21.51 14.09 7.57
N GLU A 213 -20.27 14.56 7.52
CA GLU A 213 -19.92 15.92 7.06
C GLU A 213 -20.37 16.16 5.61
N ILE A 214 -20.19 15.18 4.72
CA ILE A 214 -20.47 15.34 3.28
C ILE A 214 -21.97 15.30 3.02
N ARG A 215 -22.69 14.44 3.74
CA ARG A 215 -24.16 14.40 3.71
C ARG A 215 -24.74 15.78 4.03
N ASN A 216 -24.22 16.42 5.09
CA ASN A 216 -24.65 17.76 5.49
C ASN A 216 -24.22 18.84 4.48
N LYS A 217 -23.00 18.75 3.95
CA LYS A 217 -22.44 19.76 3.02
C LYS A 217 -23.14 19.75 1.65
N TYR A 218 -23.47 18.58 1.12
CA TYR A 218 -24.05 18.42 -0.22
C TYR A 218 -25.57 18.13 -0.18
N SER A 219 -26.20 18.19 0.99
CA SER A 219 -27.65 17.92 1.16
C SER A 219 -28.08 16.57 0.57
N ILE A 220 -27.25 15.54 0.76
CA ILE A 220 -27.52 14.20 0.25
C ILE A 220 -28.67 13.58 1.05
N GLY A 221 -29.75 13.18 0.35
CA GLY A 221 -30.93 12.57 0.96
C GLY A 221 -30.76 11.10 1.37
N LEU A 222 -29.63 10.47 1.02
CA LEU A 222 -29.32 9.10 1.38
C LEU A 222 -28.48 9.04 2.67
N ASP A 223 -28.84 8.16 3.59
CA ASP A 223 -28.07 7.94 4.81
C ASP A 223 -26.85 7.04 4.55
N LEU A 224 -25.80 7.64 3.96
CA LEU A 224 -24.55 6.96 3.63
C LEU A 224 -23.83 6.41 4.87
N GLU A 225 -24.00 7.06 6.02
CA GLU A 225 -23.43 6.60 7.29
C GLU A 225 -24.04 5.26 7.71
N TYR A 226 -25.37 5.16 7.72
CA TYR A 226 -26.05 3.90 7.99
C TYR A 226 -25.66 2.81 7.00
N LYS A 227 -25.64 3.14 5.70
CA LYS A 227 -25.23 2.20 4.63
C LYS A 227 -23.81 1.69 4.85
N TRP A 228 -22.87 2.57 5.23
CA TRP A 228 -21.49 2.20 5.53
C TRP A 228 -21.42 1.26 6.74
N ILE A 229 -22.12 1.60 7.83
CA ILE A 229 -22.14 0.78 9.05
C ILE A 229 -22.74 -0.60 8.76
N ASP A 230 -23.87 -0.66 8.05
CA ASP A 230 -24.50 -1.93 7.69
C ASP A 230 -23.59 -2.79 6.80
N MET A 231 -22.97 -2.19 5.78
CA MET A 231 -21.98 -2.86 4.94
C MET A 231 -20.80 -3.39 5.76
N PHE A 232 -20.23 -2.58 6.66
CA PHE A 232 -19.09 -2.99 7.48
C PHE A 232 -19.45 -4.12 8.44
N VAL A 233 -20.64 -4.07 9.06
CA VAL A 233 -21.15 -5.17 9.90
C VAL A 233 -21.33 -6.45 9.08
N ASN A 234 -21.84 -6.34 7.85
CA ASN A 234 -21.98 -7.47 6.94
C ASN A 234 -20.62 -8.03 6.51
N PHE A 235 -19.62 -7.17 6.28
CA PHE A 235 -18.24 -7.58 6.01
C PHE A 235 -17.66 -8.38 7.18
N VAL A 236 -17.72 -7.86 8.40
CA VAL A 236 -17.18 -8.56 9.58
C VAL A 236 -17.85 -9.93 9.76
N ARG A 237 -19.13 -10.05 9.41
CA ARG A 237 -19.90 -11.30 9.48
C ARG A 237 -19.65 -12.27 8.33
N SER A 238 -19.00 -11.82 7.26
CA SER A 238 -18.75 -12.62 6.07
C SER A 238 -17.88 -13.84 6.38
N LYS A 239 -17.96 -14.87 5.53
CA LYS A 239 -17.17 -16.10 5.71
C LYS A 239 -15.68 -15.80 5.63
N GLU A 240 -15.32 -14.92 4.70
CA GLU A 240 -13.97 -14.48 4.38
C GLU A 240 -13.34 -13.75 5.57
N SER A 241 -14.05 -12.76 6.12
CA SER A 241 -13.62 -12.04 7.31
C SER A 241 -13.47 -12.97 8.53
N LYS A 242 -14.45 -13.85 8.77
CA LYS A 242 -14.40 -14.78 9.90
C LYS A 242 -13.24 -15.76 9.81
N GLU A 243 -12.95 -16.27 8.62
CA GLU A 243 -11.81 -17.15 8.35
C GLU A 243 -10.50 -16.43 8.69
N TRP A 244 -10.35 -15.19 8.24
CA TRP A 244 -9.16 -14.38 8.52
C TRP A 244 -9.01 -14.03 10.01
N LEU A 245 -10.11 -13.58 10.66
CA LEU A 245 -10.13 -13.24 12.08
C LEU A 245 -9.82 -14.44 12.98
N LYS A 246 -10.24 -15.65 12.59
CA LYS A 246 -9.97 -16.87 13.35
C LYS A 246 -8.46 -17.13 13.48
N GLU A 247 -7.70 -16.85 12.44
CA GLU A 247 -6.26 -17.12 12.40
C GLU A 247 -5.44 -15.99 13.06
N ASN A 248 -5.83 -14.73 12.87
CA ASN A 248 -5.06 -13.58 13.38
C ASN A 248 -5.53 -13.04 14.73
N TYR A 249 -6.84 -13.14 15.04
CA TYR A 249 -7.46 -12.57 16.23
C TYR A 249 -8.58 -13.46 16.79
N PRO A 250 -8.26 -14.63 17.37
CA PRO A 250 -9.25 -15.63 17.77
C PRO A 250 -10.25 -15.12 18.81
N PHE A 251 -9.85 -14.18 19.68
CA PHE A 251 -10.78 -13.55 20.63
C PHE A 251 -11.86 -12.70 19.94
N ILE A 252 -11.48 -11.93 18.90
CA ILE A 252 -12.43 -11.13 18.12
C ILE A 252 -13.33 -12.03 17.28
N HIS A 253 -12.79 -13.13 16.76
CA HIS A 253 -13.59 -14.13 16.07
C HIS A 253 -14.74 -14.63 16.95
N ILE A 254 -14.50 -14.90 18.24
CA ILE A 254 -15.55 -15.26 19.20
C ILE A 254 -16.57 -14.12 19.37
N LEU A 255 -16.09 -12.88 19.54
CA LEU A 255 -16.96 -11.71 19.66
C LEU A 255 -17.85 -11.51 18.41
N SER A 256 -17.35 -11.83 17.20
CA SER A 256 -18.11 -11.76 15.96
C SER A 256 -19.40 -12.61 15.98
N TYR A 257 -19.46 -13.65 16.82
CA TYR A 257 -20.66 -14.44 17.07
C TYR A 257 -21.57 -13.86 18.16
N LEU A 258 -21.03 -13.19 19.18
CA LEU A 258 -21.85 -12.50 20.19
C LEU A 258 -22.54 -11.27 19.60
N PHE A 259 -21.96 -10.73 18.54
CA PHE A 259 -22.44 -9.58 17.78
C PHE A 259 -23.65 -9.88 16.86
N ILE A 260 -24.35 -10.99 17.10
CA ILE A 260 -25.47 -11.54 16.30
C ILE A 260 -26.85 -11.04 16.75
N ASN A 261 -27.02 -10.54 17.98
CA ASN A 261 -28.36 -10.20 18.51
C ASN A 261 -28.77 -8.74 18.21
N LYS A 262 -29.80 -8.58 17.37
CA LYS A 262 -30.39 -7.30 16.91
C LYS A 262 -31.08 -6.51 18.04
N ILE A 263 -30.36 -5.61 18.73
CA ILE A 263 -30.96 -4.42 19.37
C ILE A 263 -29.94 -3.27 19.30
N GLY A 264 -30.22 -2.22 18.51
CA GLY A 264 -29.41 -0.99 18.46
C GLY A 264 -28.33 -0.88 17.36
N GLY A 265 -28.62 -1.35 16.14
CA GLY A 265 -27.66 -1.60 15.04
C GLY A 265 -26.60 -0.52 14.72
N ILE A 266 -26.92 0.78 14.82
CA ILE A 266 -25.96 1.88 14.54
C ILE A 266 -24.93 2.01 15.66
N LYS A 267 -25.36 2.26 16.90
CA LYS A 267 -24.47 2.39 18.07
C LYS A 267 -23.59 1.15 18.25
N PHE A 268 -24.15 0.00 17.91
CA PHE A 268 -23.45 -1.27 17.97
C PHE A 268 -22.39 -1.43 16.87
N GLY A 269 -22.74 -1.10 15.62
CA GLY A 269 -21.80 -1.06 14.51
C GLY A 269 -20.67 -0.06 14.75
N GLU A 270 -20.98 1.11 15.33
CA GLU A 270 -19.97 2.07 15.79
C GLU A 270 -19.00 1.50 16.83
N ILE A 271 -19.50 0.75 17.82
CA ILE A 271 -18.63 0.11 18.83
C ILE A 271 -17.71 -0.93 18.16
N LEU A 272 -18.23 -1.70 17.21
CA LEU A 272 -17.44 -2.68 16.47
C LEU A 272 -16.34 -2.01 15.62
N VAL A 273 -16.71 -0.97 14.87
CA VAL A 273 -15.81 -0.09 14.11
C VAL A 273 -14.72 0.47 15.02
N ARG A 274 -15.08 1.04 16.17
CA ARG A 274 -14.13 1.60 17.14
C ARG A 274 -13.22 0.54 17.76
N THR A 275 -13.74 -0.65 18.04
CA THR A 275 -12.96 -1.77 18.59
C THR A 275 -11.91 -2.22 17.57
N ILE A 276 -12.30 -2.46 16.31
CA ILE A 276 -11.38 -2.80 15.23
C ILE A 276 -10.38 -1.64 14.98
N SER A 277 -10.83 -0.39 15.06
CA SER A 277 -9.95 0.80 14.96
C SER A 277 -8.91 0.86 16.07
N SER A 278 -9.27 0.48 17.30
CA SER A 278 -8.34 0.46 18.43
C SER A 278 -7.26 -0.61 18.26
N LEU A 279 -7.63 -1.74 17.65
CA LEU A 279 -6.74 -2.87 17.33
C LEU A 279 -5.84 -2.61 16.12
N ARG A 280 -6.31 -1.81 15.15
CA ARG A 280 -5.49 -1.24 14.08
C ARG A 280 -4.37 -0.34 14.62
N GLY A 281 -4.41 0.01 15.90
CA GLY A 281 -3.47 0.93 16.52
C GLY A 281 -3.87 2.35 16.17
N ALA A 282 -4.77 2.91 16.96
CA ALA A 282 -4.94 4.36 17.04
C ALA A 282 -3.65 4.97 17.61
N LYS A 283 -2.61 5.07 16.79
CA LYS A 283 -1.46 5.93 17.09
C LYS A 283 -1.00 6.60 15.80
N LYS A 284 -0.97 7.91 15.86
CA LYS A 284 -0.20 8.83 15.01
C LYS A 284 1.32 8.61 15.15
N THR A 285 1.77 7.37 15.35
CA THR A 285 3.18 6.99 15.53
C THR A 285 3.60 6.16 14.33
N ASN A 286 4.79 6.45 13.79
CA ASN A 286 5.39 5.67 12.72
C ASN A 286 5.73 4.25 13.23
N TYR A 287 4.74 3.36 13.21
CA TYR A 287 4.86 2.01 13.76
C TYR A 287 5.86 1.16 12.98
N LEU A 288 6.04 1.42 11.67
CA LEU A 288 7.07 0.78 10.87
C LEU A 288 8.45 1.13 11.42
N MET A 289 8.70 2.41 11.69
CA MET A 289 9.96 2.83 12.32
C MET A 289 10.17 2.16 13.68
N GLU A 290 9.14 2.07 14.53
CA GLU A 290 9.23 1.37 15.81
C GLU A 290 9.57 -0.12 15.64
N ASN A 291 9.00 -0.77 14.61
CA ASN A 291 9.35 -2.16 14.27
C ASN A 291 10.79 -2.27 13.76
N VAL A 292 11.23 -1.33 12.92
CA VAL A 292 12.62 -1.24 12.44
C VAL A 292 13.59 -1.11 13.62
N LYS A 293 13.35 -0.17 14.54
CA LYS A 293 14.18 0.00 15.75
C LYS A 293 14.22 -1.29 16.57
N LYS A 294 13.08 -1.95 16.79
CA LYS A 294 13.03 -3.24 17.50
C LYS A 294 13.85 -4.33 16.80
N ILE A 295 13.76 -4.45 15.49
CA ILE A 295 14.50 -5.46 14.72
C ILE A 295 16.00 -5.20 14.82
N LEU A 296 16.42 -3.95 14.61
CA LEU A 296 17.83 -3.57 14.64
C LEU A 296 18.47 -3.74 16.01
N TYR A 297 17.75 -3.41 17.11
CA TYR A 297 18.29 -3.48 18.45
C TYR A 297 18.18 -4.86 19.14
N LYS A 298 17.29 -5.74 18.68
CA LYS A 298 17.07 -7.04 19.36
C LYS A 298 17.79 -8.20 18.69
N ASN A 299 17.40 -8.54 17.47
CA ASN A 299 17.81 -9.82 16.86
C ASN A 299 18.16 -9.72 15.37
N ARG A 300 17.88 -8.60 14.69
CA ARG A 300 18.08 -8.42 13.24
C ARG A 300 17.41 -9.51 12.40
N VAL A 301 16.24 -9.98 12.84
CA VAL A 301 15.47 -11.00 12.13
C VAL A 301 14.05 -10.52 11.85
N ILE A 302 13.62 -10.64 10.60
CA ILE A 302 12.20 -10.61 10.23
C ILE A 302 11.72 -12.06 10.17
N PRO A 303 10.80 -12.49 11.06
CA PRO A 303 10.34 -13.87 11.09
C PRO A 303 9.60 -14.26 9.81
N LYS A 304 9.80 -15.49 9.31
CA LYS A 304 9.15 -16.04 8.11
C LYS A 304 7.62 -15.91 8.12
N LYS A 305 7.00 -15.96 9.30
CA LYS A 305 5.55 -15.77 9.48
C LYS A 305 5.06 -14.37 9.06
N TYR A 306 5.94 -13.39 8.96
CA TYR A 306 5.65 -12.04 8.46
C TYR A 306 5.90 -11.93 6.95
N CYS A 307 6.62 -12.90 6.38
CA CYS A 307 7.06 -12.92 4.99
C CYS A 307 6.31 -13.97 4.16
N ILE A 308 5.12 -14.41 4.58
CA ILE A 308 4.32 -15.40 3.84
C ILE A 308 4.10 -14.90 2.41
N GLY A 309 4.49 -15.68 1.41
CA GLY A 309 4.44 -15.32 -0.02
C GLY A 309 5.64 -14.48 -0.53
N TYR A 310 6.54 -14.06 0.36
CA TYR A 310 7.73 -13.26 0.05
C TYR A 310 9.04 -14.02 0.34
N SER A 311 9.06 -14.83 1.40
CA SER A 311 10.20 -15.67 1.80
C SER A 311 9.71 -16.91 2.54
N ASN A 312 10.35 -18.05 2.28
CA ASN A 312 10.12 -19.30 3.01
C ASN A 312 10.94 -19.39 4.31
N GLU A 313 11.89 -18.47 4.47
CA GLU A 313 12.83 -18.41 5.59
C GLU A 313 12.75 -17.07 6.32
N ASP A 314 13.30 -17.04 7.53
CA ASP A 314 13.52 -15.81 8.27
C ASP A 314 14.48 -14.91 7.47
N ILE A 315 14.17 -13.61 7.36
CA ILE A 315 15.06 -12.66 6.69
C ILE A 315 16.02 -12.10 7.73
N LEU A 316 17.31 -12.35 7.51
CA LEU A 316 18.39 -11.80 8.34
C LEU A 316 18.76 -10.41 7.83
N ILE A 317 18.64 -9.40 8.69
CA ILE A 317 19.08 -8.05 8.37
C ILE A 317 20.61 -8.00 8.50
N PRO A 318 21.36 -7.65 7.45
CA PRO A 318 22.81 -7.61 7.47
C PRO A 318 23.35 -6.72 8.60
N SER A 319 24.50 -7.09 9.17
CA SER A 319 25.14 -6.33 10.26
C SER A 319 25.71 -4.99 9.77
N LYS A 320 26.34 -5.01 8.60
CA LYS A 320 26.63 -3.84 7.76
C LYS A 320 25.31 -3.25 7.28
N LEU A 321 24.97 -2.05 7.75
CA LEU A 321 23.72 -1.39 7.37
C LEU A 321 23.85 0.11 7.60
N GLN A 322 23.73 0.90 6.53
CA GLN A 322 23.69 2.36 6.59
C GLN A 322 22.24 2.88 6.60
N GLY A 323 21.31 2.15 5.99
CA GLY A 323 19.92 2.57 5.97
C GLY A 323 18.90 1.51 5.61
N ILE A 324 17.65 1.84 5.93
CA ILE A 324 16.46 1.06 5.58
C ILE A 324 15.49 1.94 4.81
N ILE A 325 15.04 1.45 3.65
CA ILE A 325 14.04 2.11 2.82
C ILE A 325 12.78 1.24 2.79
N MET A 326 11.64 1.87 3.06
CA MET A 326 10.33 1.23 3.11
C MET A 326 9.26 2.06 2.40
N GLY A 327 8.18 1.39 2.02
CA GLY A 327 6.91 1.96 1.58
C GLY A 327 5.80 1.68 2.59
N HIS A 328 4.59 1.42 2.11
CA HIS A 328 3.43 0.92 2.86
C HIS A 328 2.73 1.94 3.77
N ILE A 329 3.48 2.77 4.51
CA ILE A 329 2.88 3.93 5.17
C ILE A 329 2.77 5.04 4.12
N HIS A 330 1.55 5.46 3.79
CA HIS A 330 1.29 6.52 2.82
C HIS A 330 1.84 7.91 3.21
N VAL A 331 2.39 8.06 4.42
CA VAL A 331 2.96 9.30 4.95
C VAL A 331 4.50 9.26 4.85
N PRO A 332 5.13 10.13 4.05
CA PRO A 332 6.58 10.15 3.93
C PRO A 332 7.27 10.46 5.27
N THR A 333 8.39 9.80 5.57
CA THR A 333 9.19 10.07 6.78
C THR A 333 10.66 9.77 6.52
N TYR A 334 11.55 10.61 7.04
CA TYR A 334 12.98 10.38 7.03
C TYR A 334 13.55 10.70 8.42
N GLU A 335 14.22 9.73 9.02
CA GLU A 335 14.85 9.88 10.34
C GLU A 335 16.22 9.22 10.35
N ILE A 336 17.14 9.80 11.12
CA ILE A 336 18.44 9.21 11.43
C ILE A 336 18.45 8.90 12.92
N PHE A 337 18.88 7.71 13.30
CA PHE A 337 18.97 7.31 14.70
C PHE A 337 20.23 6.47 14.96
N PRO A 338 20.74 6.49 16.21
CA PRO A 338 21.95 5.74 16.56
C PRO A 338 21.70 4.23 16.56
N ASN A 339 22.71 3.47 16.18
CA ASN A 339 22.79 2.02 16.28
C ASN A 339 24.18 1.63 16.80
N ASN A 340 24.36 0.36 17.18
CA ASN A 340 25.60 -0.16 17.73
C ASN A 340 26.84 0.07 16.83
N ASN A 341 26.63 0.29 15.52
CA ASN A 341 27.68 0.45 14.50
C ASN A 341 27.79 1.88 13.94
N GLY A 342 27.10 2.87 14.53
CA GLY A 342 27.02 4.24 14.02
C GLY A 342 25.59 4.70 13.81
N GLU A 343 25.37 5.69 12.95
CA GLU A 343 24.03 6.17 12.61
C GLU A 343 23.41 5.36 11.47
N ILE A 344 22.10 5.16 11.53
CA ILE A 344 21.32 4.52 10.46
C ILE A 344 20.19 5.45 10.06
N PHE A 345 20.01 5.62 8.75
CA PHE A 345 18.83 6.31 8.23
C PHE A 345 17.67 5.34 8.02
N TYR A 346 16.46 5.82 8.27
CA TYR A 346 15.23 5.18 7.90
C TYR A 346 14.45 6.12 7.00
N CYS A 347 14.01 5.62 5.84
CA CYS A 347 13.19 6.36 4.91
C CYS A 347 11.91 5.59 4.60
N ASN A 348 10.77 6.16 4.96
CA ASN A 348 9.48 5.76 4.45
C ASN A 348 9.11 6.66 3.27
N LEU A 349 8.91 6.07 2.10
CA LEU A 349 8.75 6.78 0.84
C LEU A 349 7.40 7.48 0.68
N GLY A 350 6.43 7.20 1.54
CA GLY A 350 5.07 7.73 1.40
C GLY A 350 4.34 7.10 0.21
N SER A 351 3.29 7.78 -0.26
CA SER A 351 2.52 7.35 -1.42
C SER A 351 2.24 8.52 -2.36
N TRP A 352 2.07 8.23 -3.64
CA TRP A 352 1.71 9.23 -4.65
C TRP A 352 0.20 9.27 -4.83
N LYS A 353 -0.50 9.59 -3.75
CA LYS A 353 -1.95 9.81 -3.74
C LYS A 353 -2.32 10.91 -2.76
N HIS A 354 -3.54 11.41 -2.90
CA HIS A 354 -4.06 12.33 -1.91
C HIS A 354 -4.48 11.56 -0.66
N THR A 355 -4.46 12.23 0.48
CA THR A 355 -4.97 11.72 1.74
C THR A 355 -5.97 12.72 2.30
N VAL A 356 -7.04 12.21 2.90
CA VAL A 356 -8.11 13.02 3.50
C VAL A 356 -8.07 12.83 5.01
N LYS A 357 -7.59 13.85 5.72
CA LYS A 357 -7.33 13.76 7.15
C LYS A 357 -8.27 14.63 7.95
N LYS A 358 -8.77 14.07 9.05
CA LYS A 358 -9.54 14.81 10.03
C LYS A 358 -8.66 15.87 10.70
N THR A 359 -9.13 17.11 10.69
CA THR A 359 -8.55 18.25 11.39
C THR A 359 -9.60 18.96 12.23
N SER A 360 -9.14 19.67 13.26
CA SER A 360 -10.01 20.46 14.14
C SER A 360 -9.70 21.93 13.94
N VAL A 361 -10.65 22.69 13.42
CA VAL A 361 -10.54 24.16 13.28
C VAL A 361 -11.69 24.81 14.04
N LYS A 362 -11.39 25.60 15.07
CA LYS A 362 -12.38 26.30 15.90
C LYS A 362 -13.49 25.38 16.46
N ASN A 363 -13.10 24.23 17.03
CA ASN A 363 -14.00 23.19 17.57
C ASN A 363 -14.98 22.57 16.57
N LYS A 364 -14.79 22.79 15.26
CA LYS A 364 -15.49 22.05 14.20
C LYS A 364 -14.55 21.04 13.57
N THR A 365 -15.02 19.80 13.46
CA THR A 365 -14.37 18.77 12.64
C THR A 365 -14.42 19.24 11.19
N LYS A 366 -13.29 19.13 10.50
CA LYS A 366 -13.21 19.27 9.05
C LYS A 366 -12.31 18.17 8.50
N PHE A 367 -12.53 17.79 7.25
CA PHE A 367 -11.59 16.96 6.51
C PHE A 367 -10.77 17.81 5.53
N LEU A 368 -9.45 17.63 5.58
CA LEU A 368 -8.53 18.30 4.67
C LEU A 368 -7.93 17.27 3.73
N ARG A 369 -8.14 17.47 2.43
CA ARG A 369 -7.41 16.79 1.37
C ARG A 369 -6.01 17.37 1.28
N ARG A 370 -5.00 16.49 1.30
CA ARG A 370 -3.61 16.83 1.07
C ARG A 370 -3.01 15.87 0.06
N THR A 371 -2.33 16.41 -0.92
CA THR A 371 -1.61 15.62 -1.90
C THR A 371 -0.12 15.84 -1.71
N GLN A 372 0.62 14.75 -1.50
CA GLN A 372 2.07 14.79 -1.41
C GLN A 372 2.65 13.77 -2.38
N ILE A 373 3.70 14.14 -3.10
CA ILE A 373 4.54 13.18 -3.80
C ILE A 373 5.92 13.19 -3.14
N SER A 374 6.53 12.02 -3.03
CA SER A 374 7.81 11.87 -2.37
C SER A 374 8.67 10.79 -3.00
N TYR A 375 9.97 11.02 -2.97
CA TYR A 375 10.98 10.10 -3.48
C TYR A 375 12.32 10.38 -2.83
N PHE A 376 13.16 9.36 -2.78
CA PHE A 376 14.48 9.43 -2.17
C PHE A 376 15.55 9.23 -3.24
N ILE A 377 16.61 10.03 -3.17
CA ILE A 377 17.73 9.97 -4.10
C ILE A 377 18.99 9.66 -3.33
N VAL A 378 19.76 8.68 -3.82
CA VAL A 378 21.12 8.42 -3.40
C VAL A 378 22.05 8.76 -4.58
N LYS A 379 23.00 9.66 -4.35
CA LYS A 379 24.02 10.04 -5.34
C LYS A 379 25.40 9.55 -4.90
N GLU A 380 26.11 8.92 -5.81
CA GLU A 380 27.50 8.53 -5.60
C GLU A 380 28.45 9.69 -5.92
N SER A 381 29.13 10.23 -4.89
CA SER A 381 30.26 11.14 -5.08
C SER A 381 31.42 10.75 -4.17
N ASN A 382 32.61 10.48 -4.72
CA ASN A 382 33.87 10.35 -3.98
C ASN A 382 33.81 9.52 -2.67
N LYS A 383 33.17 8.35 -2.70
CA LYS A 383 32.99 7.42 -1.56
C LYS A 383 32.11 7.93 -0.41
N SER A 384 31.44 9.07 -0.56
CA SER A 384 30.38 9.51 0.36
C SER A 384 29.00 9.24 -0.24
N LEU A 385 28.09 8.74 0.59
CA LEU A 385 26.70 8.53 0.24
C LEU A 385 25.93 9.84 0.47
N ASN A 386 25.61 10.56 -0.61
CA ASN A 386 24.82 11.78 -0.52
C ASN A 386 23.34 11.43 -0.72
N THR A 387 22.52 11.70 0.30
CA THR A 387 21.10 11.36 0.31
C THR A 387 20.24 12.61 0.26
N GLN A 388 19.15 12.53 -0.49
CA GLN A 388 18.18 13.60 -0.57
C GLN A 388 16.78 12.99 -0.53
N PHE A 389 16.00 13.34 0.49
CA PHE A 389 14.58 13.03 0.53
C PHE A 389 13.78 14.22 0.02
N VAL A 390 13.04 14.01 -1.07
CA VAL A 390 12.21 15.05 -1.69
C VAL A 390 10.76 14.78 -1.32
N ILE A 391 10.10 15.78 -0.77
CA ILE A 391 8.64 15.80 -0.53
C ILE A 391 8.11 17.06 -1.20
N LYS A 392 7.10 16.91 -2.04
CA LYS A 392 6.41 18.04 -2.69
C LYS A 392 4.94 17.99 -2.33
N ASP A 393 4.45 19.06 -1.70
CA ASP A 393 3.01 19.30 -1.57
C ASP A 393 2.48 19.71 -2.95
N MET A 394 1.51 18.97 -3.46
CA MET A 394 0.81 19.31 -4.69
C MET A 394 -0.42 20.13 -4.32
N ILE A 395 -0.58 21.29 -4.98
CA ILE A 395 -1.69 22.24 -4.76
C ILE A 395 -2.98 21.70 -5.36
#